data_AF-A0AA97ECQ9-F1
#
_entry.id   AF-A0AA97ECQ9-F1
#
_cell.length_a   1.000
_cell.length_b   1.000
_cell.length_c   1.000
_cell.angle_alpha   90.00
_cell.angle_beta   90.00
_cell.angle_gamma   90.00
#
_symmetry.space_group_name_H-M   'P 1'
#
loop_
_entity.id
_entity.type
_entity.pdbx_description
1 polymer ?
#
loop_
_entity_poly.entity_id
_entity_poly.type
_entity_poly.pdbx_seq_one_letter_code
_entity_poly.pdbx_strand_id
1 'polypeptide(L)'
;MKLTYRGISYDATPSAAPQLSKTLAVGRYRGAPVVLNTLAELPAQPGDNLTWRGVPHRTGIAAPVAATPVPPLEIPAVAASIADPVVTPEVGPEMTPTNIPDLARNLFIRRHQRSRRREQGMMVRLAAEVGIPVEDAAHYESHIQGKMPHDFSGYDRGSAAMS
;
A
#
# COMPACT_ATOMS: atom_id res chain seq x y z
N MET A 1 21.22 -1.19 31.25
CA MET A 1 21.88 -2.21 30.40
C MET A 1 22.47 -1.51 29.20
N LYS A 2 23.77 -1.70 28.92
CA LYS A 2 24.40 -1.15 27.69
C LYS A 2 24.18 -2.15 26.55
N LEU A 3 23.81 -1.65 25.37
CA LEU A 3 23.65 -2.51 24.18
C LEU A 3 25.00 -2.57 23.46
N THR A 4 25.59 -3.76 23.37
CA THR A 4 26.84 -3.96 22.61
C THR A 4 26.51 -4.66 21.31
N TYR A 5 26.78 -4.00 20.18
CA TYR A 5 26.60 -4.59 18.85
C TYR A 5 27.85 -4.39 18.01
N ARG A 6 28.40 -5.49 17.46
CA ARG A 6 29.64 -5.50 16.64
C ARG A 6 30.82 -4.77 17.28
N GLY A 7 31.02 -4.96 18.58
CA GLY A 7 32.14 -4.33 19.32
C GLY A 7 31.95 -2.85 19.66
N ILE A 8 30.84 -2.23 19.25
CA ILE A 8 30.48 -0.86 19.63
C ILE A 8 29.48 -0.91 20.78
N SER A 9 29.80 -0.20 21.86
CA SER A 9 28.90 -0.04 23.01
C SER A 9 28.04 1.20 22.81
N TYR A 10 26.73 1.03 22.82
CA TYR A 10 25.77 2.13 22.79
C TYR A 10 25.35 2.43 24.22
N ASP A 11 25.61 3.66 24.66
CA ASP A 11 25.02 4.18 25.88
C ASP A 11 23.55 4.47 25.61
N ALA A 12 22.66 3.73 26.27
CA ALA A 12 21.24 4.02 26.23
C ALA A 12 21.01 5.33 27.01
N THR A 13 20.65 6.40 26.32
CA THR A 13 20.07 7.60 26.95
C THR A 13 18.60 7.33 27.20
N PRO A 14 18.16 7.03 28.43
CA PRO A 14 16.74 6.82 28.68
C PRO A 14 16.01 8.15 28.44
N SER A 15 15.18 8.22 27.41
CA SER A 15 14.22 9.32 27.27
C SER A 15 13.23 9.21 28.43
N ALA A 16 13.07 10.28 29.20
CA ALA A 16 12.05 10.32 30.25
C ALA A 16 10.69 10.03 29.63
N ALA A 17 9.89 9.17 30.28
CA ALA A 17 8.53 8.91 29.84
C ALA A 17 7.75 10.23 29.85
N PRO A 18 6.93 10.50 28.82
CA PRO A 18 6.17 11.73 28.75
C PRO A 18 5.20 11.82 29.93
N GLN A 19 5.16 12.97 30.58
CA GLN A 19 4.21 13.22 31.66
C GLN A 19 2.81 13.40 31.05
N LEU A 20 1.84 12.68 31.60
CA LEU A 20 0.44 12.77 31.21
C LEU A 20 -0.27 13.78 32.11
N SER A 21 -1.10 14.63 31.51
CA SER A 21 -1.90 15.62 32.22
C SER A 21 -3.35 15.15 32.38
N LYS A 22 -4.28 15.82 31.70
CA LYS A 22 -5.71 15.59 31.86
C LYS A 22 -6.17 14.37 31.07
N THR A 23 -7.04 13.57 31.67
CA THR A 23 -7.80 12.56 30.93
C THR A 23 -8.84 13.25 30.06
N LEU A 24 -8.71 13.07 28.75
CA LEU A 24 -9.57 13.65 27.73
C LEU A 24 -10.87 12.86 27.58
N ALA A 25 -10.78 11.53 27.62
CA ALA A 25 -11.95 10.65 27.59
C ALA A 25 -11.64 9.28 28.21
N VAL A 26 -12.67 8.65 28.76
CA VAL A 26 -12.65 7.25 29.20
C VAL A 26 -13.77 6.51 28.47
N GLY A 27 -13.47 5.32 27.97
CA GLY A 27 -14.44 4.50 27.24
C GLY A 27 -14.12 3.01 27.30
N ARG A 28 -14.86 2.21 26.55
CA ARG A 28 -14.58 0.79 26.36
C ARG A 28 -14.50 0.47 24.88
N TYR A 29 -13.42 -0.18 24.45
CA TYR A 29 -13.28 -0.70 23.09
C TYR A 29 -13.21 -2.22 23.15
N ARG A 30 -14.19 -2.89 22.52
CA ARG A 30 -14.31 -4.37 22.52
C ARG A 30 -14.26 -4.99 23.92
N GLY A 31 -14.93 -4.35 24.89
CA GLY A 31 -14.98 -4.80 26.28
C GLY A 31 -13.80 -4.35 27.15
N ALA A 32 -12.68 -3.93 26.56
CA ALA A 32 -11.51 -3.43 27.30
C ALA A 32 -11.63 -1.93 27.63
N PRO A 33 -11.22 -1.48 28.84
CA PRO A 33 -11.22 -0.06 29.17
C PRO A 33 -10.13 0.69 28.40
N VAL A 34 -10.47 1.85 27.85
CA VAL A 34 -9.55 2.75 27.14
C VAL A 34 -9.60 4.11 27.82
N VAL A 35 -8.43 4.65 28.14
CA VAL A 35 -8.25 5.98 28.72
C VAL A 35 -7.41 6.81 27.77
N LEU A 36 -7.95 7.92 27.30
CA LEU A 36 -7.24 8.88 26.46
C LEU A 36 -6.71 10.00 27.36
N ASN A 37 -5.40 10.08 27.53
CA ASN A 37 -4.75 11.14 28.31
C ASN A 37 -4.03 12.11 27.38
N THR A 38 -4.04 13.40 27.72
CA THR A 38 -3.22 14.41 27.04
C THR A 38 -1.80 14.44 27.61
N LEU A 39 -0.85 14.87 26.80
CA LEU A 39 0.51 15.16 27.25
C LEU A 39 0.50 16.44 28.11
N ALA A 40 1.28 16.46 29.20
CA ALA A 40 1.46 17.65 30.03
C ALA A 40 2.36 18.69 29.34
N GLU A 41 3.39 18.20 28.66
CA GLU A 41 4.30 19.01 27.86
C GLU A 41 4.35 18.42 26.45
N LEU A 42 4.05 19.25 25.46
CA LEU A 42 4.20 18.86 24.06
C LEU A 42 5.69 18.93 23.71
N PRO A 43 6.25 17.90 23.07
CA PRO A 43 7.63 17.97 22.60
C PRO A 43 7.79 19.15 21.64
N ALA A 44 8.94 19.82 21.72
CA ALA A 44 9.28 20.91 20.81
C ALA A 44 9.13 20.42 19.36
N GLN A 45 8.25 21.07 18.60
CA GLN A 45 8.10 20.79 17.18
C GLN A 45 9.36 21.26 16.45
N PRO A 46 9.90 20.48 15.52
CA PRO A 46 11.00 20.95 14.67
C PRO A 46 10.55 22.20 13.91
N GLY A 47 11.42 23.20 13.81
CA GLY A 47 11.13 24.46 13.11
C GLY A 47 11.07 24.33 11.59
N ASP A 48 11.45 23.17 11.06
CA ASP A 48 11.48 22.90 9.63
C ASP A 48 10.08 22.63 9.09
N ASN A 49 9.74 23.29 7.98
CA ASN A 49 8.48 23.03 7.29
C ASN A 49 8.59 21.74 6.48
N LEU A 50 7.62 20.84 6.63
CA LEU A 50 7.49 19.68 5.77
C LEU A 50 7.12 20.15 4.36
N THR A 51 7.94 19.87 3.35
CA THR A 51 7.65 20.25 1.96
C THR A 51 7.19 19.03 1.15
N TRP A 52 6.09 19.17 0.42
CA TRP A 52 5.66 18.18 -0.57
C TRP A 52 5.51 18.85 -1.93
N ARG A 53 6.25 18.35 -2.94
CA ARG A 53 6.31 18.96 -4.29
C ARG A 53 6.62 20.47 -4.27
N GLY A 54 7.48 20.90 -3.35
CA GLY A 54 7.84 22.31 -3.20
C GLY A 54 6.84 23.15 -2.40
N VAL A 55 5.72 22.58 -1.94
CA VAL A 55 4.73 23.27 -1.12
C VAL A 55 4.99 22.98 0.37
N PRO A 56 5.26 24.00 1.21
CA PRO A 56 5.42 23.82 2.65
C PRO A 56 4.06 23.58 3.33
N HIS A 57 3.99 22.54 4.15
CA HIS A 57 2.86 22.21 4.99
C HIS A 57 3.14 22.67 6.42
N ARG A 58 2.31 23.60 6.90
CA ARG A 58 2.32 24.07 8.29
C ARG A 58 0.90 24.07 8.84
N THR A 59 0.73 23.58 10.07
CA THR A 59 -0.54 23.70 10.79
C THR A 59 -0.81 25.18 11.10
N GLY A 60 -2.02 25.66 10.78
CA GLY A 60 -2.43 27.05 11.01
C GLY A 60 -2.28 28.01 9.82
N ILE A 61 -1.73 27.56 8.69
CA ILE A 61 -1.75 28.32 7.43
C ILE A 61 -2.59 27.54 6.42
N ALA A 62 -3.72 28.12 5.99
CA ALA A 62 -4.50 27.56 4.89
C ALA A 62 -3.62 27.51 3.64
N ALA A 63 -3.61 26.36 2.95
CA ALA A 63 -2.92 26.23 1.67
C ALA A 63 -3.35 27.40 0.76
N PRO A 64 -2.42 28.08 0.06
CA PRO A 64 -2.81 29.11 -0.88
C PRO A 64 -3.70 28.46 -1.93
N VAL A 65 -5.00 28.76 -1.85
CA VAL A 65 -5.93 28.52 -2.94
C VAL A 65 -5.31 29.25 -4.13
N ALA A 66 -4.90 28.49 -5.14
CA ALA A 66 -4.31 29.01 -6.36
C ALA A 66 -5.35 29.89 -7.08
N ALA A 67 -5.43 31.16 -6.66
CA ALA A 67 -6.16 32.22 -7.31
C ALA A 67 -5.18 32.96 -8.22
N THR A 68 -4.79 32.31 -9.31
CA THR A 68 -4.21 33.01 -10.46
C THR A 68 -4.68 32.30 -11.74
N PRO A 69 -5.43 32.98 -12.62
CA PRO A 69 -5.81 32.41 -13.91
C PRO A 69 -4.55 32.35 -14.77
N VAL A 70 -4.07 31.14 -15.04
CA VAL A 70 -2.99 30.92 -16.01
C VAL A 70 -3.62 31.00 -17.40
N PRO A 71 -3.23 31.95 -18.28
CA PRO A 71 -3.68 31.97 -19.67
C PRO A 71 -3.21 30.70 -20.41
N PRO A 72 -3.94 30.23 -21.44
CA PRO A 72 -3.61 28.98 -22.12
C PRO A 72 -2.28 29.15 -22.87
N LEU A 73 -1.24 28.48 -22.38
CA LEU A 73 0.02 28.31 -23.10
C LEU A 73 -0.12 27.12 -24.04
N GLU A 74 -0.21 27.43 -25.34
CA GLU A 74 -0.15 26.48 -26.45
C GLU A 74 1.20 25.76 -26.43
N ILE A 75 1.17 24.43 -26.34
CA ILE A 75 2.36 23.59 -26.47
C ILE A 75 2.52 23.29 -27.97
N PRO A 76 3.62 23.72 -28.62
CA PRO A 76 3.84 23.43 -30.03
C PRO A 76 4.11 21.93 -30.24
N ALA A 77 3.40 21.37 -31.22
CA ALA A 77 3.62 20.01 -31.70
C ALA A 77 5.02 19.89 -32.33
N VAL A 78 5.79 18.89 -31.87
CA VAL A 78 6.90 18.33 -32.64
C VAL A 78 6.59 16.86 -32.91
N ALA A 79 6.54 16.55 -34.19
CA ALA A 79 6.08 15.31 -34.80
C ALA A 79 7.09 14.15 -34.66
N ALA A 80 6.51 12.95 -34.54
CA ALA A 80 6.85 11.65 -35.16
C ALA A 80 8.32 11.15 -35.12
N SER A 81 8.63 9.89 -34.83
CA SER A 81 8.24 8.65 -35.55
C SER A 81 9.02 7.50 -34.86
N ILE A 82 8.67 6.21 -34.78
CA ILE A 82 8.02 5.26 -35.68
C ILE A 82 7.36 4.19 -34.80
N ALA A 83 6.09 3.88 -35.07
CA ALA A 83 5.43 2.65 -34.66
C ALA A 83 5.29 1.76 -35.90
N ASP A 84 5.69 0.50 -35.80
CA ASP A 84 5.13 -0.56 -36.65
C ASP A 84 3.85 -1.11 -35.98
N PRO A 85 2.83 -1.50 -36.78
CA PRO A 85 1.47 -1.63 -36.30
C PRO A 85 1.15 -3.06 -35.83
N VAL A 86 0.68 -3.21 -34.60
CA VAL A 86 -0.03 -4.44 -34.19
C VAL A 86 -1.40 -4.06 -33.65
N VAL A 87 -2.37 -4.16 -34.57
CA VAL A 87 -3.76 -4.58 -34.40
C VAL A 87 -4.38 -4.34 -33.03
N THR A 88 -5.19 -3.29 -32.98
CA THR A 88 -6.29 -3.06 -32.05
C THR A 88 -7.28 -4.23 -32.09
N PRO A 89 -7.60 -4.89 -30.97
CA PRO A 89 -8.95 -5.34 -30.74
C PRO A 89 -9.69 -4.22 -30.01
N GLU A 90 -10.79 -3.78 -30.62
CA GLU A 90 -11.73 -2.83 -30.04
C GLU A 90 -12.15 -3.32 -28.63
N VAL A 91 -11.79 -2.57 -27.60
CA VAL A 91 -12.38 -2.73 -26.26
C VAL A 91 -13.39 -1.62 -26.11
N GLY A 92 -14.65 -2.03 -25.94
CA GLY A 92 -15.83 -1.20 -25.81
C GLY A 92 -15.79 -0.20 -24.64
N PRO A 93 -16.90 0.53 -24.43
CA PRO A 93 -16.89 1.84 -23.79
C PRO A 93 -16.27 1.79 -22.41
N GLU A 94 -15.21 2.56 -22.22
CA GLU A 94 -14.55 2.75 -20.94
C GLU A 94 -15.54 3.35 -19.94
N MET A 95 -16.05 2.53 -19.00
CA MET A 95 -16.74 3.05 -17.83
C MET A 95 -15.71 3.69 -16.91
N THR A 96 -15.51 4.99 -17.08
CA THR A 96 -14.97 5.83 -15.99
C THR A 96 -15.81 5.56 -14.74
N PRO A 97 -15.23 5.18 -13.59
CA PRO A 97 -16.02 4.98 -12.39
C PRO A 97 -16.57 6.34 -11.95
N THR A 98 -17.82 6.61 -12.31
CA THR A 98 -18.54 7.85 -11.97
C THR A 98 -18.86 7.93 -10.48
N ASN A 99 -18.65 6.83 -9.73
CA ASN A 99 -19.00 6.70 -8.32
C ASN A 99 -17.75 6.47 -7.44
N ILE A 100 -17.60 7.30 -6.40
CA ILE A 100 -16.51 7.26 -5.41
C ILE A 100 -16.32 5.86 -4.76
N PRO A 101 -17.37 5.11 -4.33
CA PRO A 101 -17.21 3.75 -3.82
C PRO A 101 -16.60 2.77 -4.83
N ASP A 102 -16.94 2.89 -6.11
CA ASP A 102 -16.39 2.01 -7.15
C ASP A 102 -14.91 2.31 -7.41
N LEU A 103 -14.53 3.58 -7.38
CA LEU A 103 -13.13 3.99 -7.41
C LEU A 103 -12.37 3.42 -6.20
N ALA A 104 -12.91 3.54 -4.98
CA ALA A 104 -12.28 3.00 -3.77
C ALA A 104 -12.11 1.48 -3.84
N ARG A 105 -13.13 0.76 -4.33
CA ARG A 105 -13.07 -0.69 -4.56
C ARG A 105 -11.99 -1.05 -5.58
N ASN A 106 -11.90 -0.32 -6.69
CA ASN A 106 -10.89 -0.54 -7.72
C ASN A 106 -9.46 -0.30 -7.21
N LEU A 107 -9.24 0.75 -6.42
CA LEU A 107 -7.95 1.01 -5.79
C LEU A 107 -7.55 -0.10 -4.81
N PHE A 108 -8.50 -0.59 -4.01
CA PHE A 108 -8.27 -1.70 -3.10
C PHE A 108 -7.88 -2.98 -3.84
N ILE A 109 -8.65 -3.35 -4.88
CA ILE A 109 -8.37 -4.52 -5.72
C ILE A 109 -6.99 -4.39 -6.38
N ARG A 110 -6.68 -3.23 -6.97
CA ARG A 110 -5.39 -2.98 -7.63
C ARG A 110 -4.22 -3.10 -6.65
N ARG A 111 -4.36 -2.55 -5.43
CA ARG A 111 -3.35 -2.69 -4.37
C ARG A 111 -3.13 -4.15 -3.98
N HIS A 112 -4.22 -4.89 -3.78
CA HIS A 112 -4.15 -6.29 -3.39
C HIS A 112 -3.47 -7.15 -4.48
N GLN A 113 -3.88 -6.97 -5.74
CA GLN A 113 -3.24 -7.63 -6.89
C GLN A 113 -1.75 -7.28 -6.98
N ARG A 114 -1.36 -6.03 -6.73
CA ARG A 114 0.04 -5.61 -6.74
C ARG A 114 0.86 -6.29 -5.64
N SER A 115 0.30 -6.46 -4.44
CA SER A 115 0.98 -7.20 -3.36
C SER A 115 1.18 -8.65 -3.76
N ARG A 116 0.12 -9.33 -4.23
CA ARG A 116 0.20 -10.73 -4.66
C ARG A 116 1.22 -10.95 -5.75
N ARG A 117 1.25 -10.12 -6.80
CA ARG A 117 2.23 -10.25 -7.90
C ARG A 117 3.68 -10.11 -7.40
N ARG A 118 3.93 -9.27 -6.39
CA ARG A 118 5.26 -9.13 -5.77
C ARG A 118 5.65 -10.37 -4.98
N GLU A 119 4.73 -10.88 -4.17
CA GLU A 119 4.92 -12.10 -3.38
C GLU A 119 5.14 -13.31 -4.29
N GLN A 120 4.30 -13.48 -5.32
CA GLN A 120 4.45 -14.52 -6.34
C GLN A 120 5.79 -14.40 -7.06
N GLY A 121 6.17 -13.21 -7.54
CA GLY A 121 7.45 -13.02 -8.22
C GLY A 121 8.66 -13.31 -7.35
N MET A 122 8.58 -13.07 -6.04
CA MET A 122 9.62 -13.44 -5.08
C MET A 122 9.68 -14.97 -4.88
N MET A 123 8.53 -15.63 -4.72
CA MET A 123 8.50 -17.10 -4.56
C MET A 123 9.02 -17.82 -5.80
N VAL A 124 8.67 -17.36 -7.00
CA VAL A 124 9.16 -17.97 -8.26
C VAL A 124 10.70 -17.88 -8.36
N ARG A 125 11.29 -16.76 -7.93
CA ARG A 125 12.75 -16.62 -7.89
C ARG A 125 13.40 -17.59 -6.89
N LEU A 126 12.82 -17.74 -5.70
CA LEU A 126 13.31 -18.69 -4.70
C LEU A 126 13.17 -20.14 -5.19
N ALA A 127 12.05 -20.47 -5.84
CA ALA A 127 11.82 -21.80 -6.39
C ALA A 127 12.91 -22.17 -7.41
N ALA A 128 13.30 -21.23 -8.28
CA ALA A 128 14.40 -21.42 -9.23
C ALA A 128 15.75 -21.66 -8.53
N GLU A 129 16.04 -20.98 -7.40
CA GLU A 129 17.26 -21.22 -6.62
C GLU A 129 17.30 -22.62 -5.98
N VAL A 130 16.14 -23.16 -5.60
CA VAL A 130 16.01 -24.51 -5.02
C VAL A 130 15.95 -25.59 -6.10
N GLY A 131 16.00 -25.22 -7.38
CA GLY A 131 15.98 -26.15 -8.51
C GLY A 131 14.59 -26.64 -8.90
N ILE A 132 13.53 -25.96 -8.46
CA ILE A 132 12.15 -26.24 -8.88
C ILE A 132 11.87 -25.43 -10.15
N PRO A 133 11.45 -26.07 -11.26
CA PRO A 133 11.11 -25.36 -12.49
C PRO A 133 9.89 -24.46 -12.27
N VAL A 134 9.82 -23.35 -13.01
CA VAL A 134 8.82 -22.28 -12.82
C VAL A 134 7.39 -22.81 -13.05
N GLU A 135 7.26 -23.76 -13.97
CA GLU A 135 6.03 -24.44 -14.35
C GLU A 135 5.44 -25.22 -13.16
N ASP A 136 6.28 -25.98 -12.44
CA ASP A 136 5.85 -26.75 -11.27
C ASP A 136 5.58 -25.85 -10.06
N ALA A 137 6.38 -24.78 -9.89
CA ALA A 137 6.22 -23.84 -8.78
C ALA A 137 4.84 -23.13 -8.81
N ALA A 138 4.30 -22.88 -10.00
CA ALA A 138 2.97 -22.28 -10.18
C ALA A 138 1.84 -23.18 -9.67
N HIS A 139 2.02 -24.51 -9.68
CA HIS A 139 1.00 -25.47 -9.24
C HIS A 139 0.85 -25.54 -7.71
N TYR A 140 1.88 -25.17 -6.94
CA TYR A 140 1.85 -25.23 -5.48
C TYR A 140 1.28 -23.98 -4.79
N GLU A 141 1.04 -22.89 -5.51
CA GLU A 141 0.61 -21.61 -4.92
C GLU A 141 -0.70 -21.73 -4.13
N SER A 142 -1.71 -22.42 -4.68
CA SER A 142 -2.98 -22.67 -4.01
C SER A 142 -2.85 -23.67 -2.87
N HIS A 143 -2.00 -24.69 -3.06
CA HIS A 143 -1.83 -25.78 -2.10
C HIS A 143 -1.18 -25.33 -0.79
N ILE A 144 -0.14 -24.50 -0.87
CA ILE A 144 0.63 -24.05 0.30
C ILE A 144 -0.18 -23.12 1.22
N GLN A 145 -1.15 -22.37 0.67
CA GLN A 145 -1.96 -21.43 1.45
C GLN A 145 -3.32 -21.98 1.88
N GLY A 146 -3.64 -23.25 1.57
CA GLY A 146 -4.95 -23.84 1.83
C GLY A 146 -6.10 -23.11 1.13
N LYS A 147 -5.79 -22.30 0.12
CA LYS A 147 -6.77 -21.55 -0.66
C LYS A 147 -7.22 -22.42 -1.81
N MET A 148 -8.53 -22.43 -2.08
CA MET A 148 -9.04 -23.20 -3.20
C MET A 148 -8.33 -22.77 -4.50
N PRO A 149 -7.82 -23.74 -5.29
CA PRO A 149 -7.27 -23.43 -6.60
C PRO A 149 -8.33 -22.69 -7.43
N HIS A 150 -7.87 -21.71 -8.19
CA HIS A 150 -8.73 -20.87 -9.04
C HIS A 150 -9.20 -21.61 -10.29
N ASP A 151 -8.59 -22.76 -10.59
CA ASP A 151 -9.07 -23.70 -11.58
C ASP A 151 -9.85 -24.82 -10.89
N PHE A 152 -11.16 -24.85 -11.11
CA PHE A 152 -12.07 -25.88 -10.61
C PHE A 152 -12.07 -27.13 -11.50
N SER A 153 -11.27 -27.17 -12.58
CA SER A 153 -11.18 -28.31 -13.49
C SER A 153 -10.77 -29.62 -12.80
N GLY A 154 -9.97 -29.55 -11.73
CA GLY A 154 -9.61 -30.70 -10.90
C GLY A 154 -10.61 -31.04 -9.78
N TYR A 155 -11.67 -30.24 -9.62
CA TYR A 155 -12.77 -30.48 -8.68
C TYR A 155 -13.98 -31.09 -9.40
N ASP A 156 -13.73 -31.91 -10.43
CA ASP A 156 -14.75 -32.84 -10.90
C ASP A 156 -14.95 -33.88 -9.79
N ARG A 157 -16.10 -33.80 -9.12
CA ARG A 157 -16.49 -34.76 -8.09
C ARG A 157 -16.50 -36.12 -8.75
N GLY A 158 -15.55 -36.97 -8.38
CA GLY A 158 -15.42 -38.31 -8.96
C GLY A 158 -16.77 -39.01 -9.06
N SER A 159 -16.94 -39.81 -10.12
CA SER A 159 -18.17 -40.54 -10.47
C SER A 159 -18.77 -41.41 -9.36
N ALA A 160 -18.06 -41.59 -8.25
CA ALA A 160 -18.51 -42.27 -7.03
C ALA A 160 -19.69 -41.59 -6.30
N ALA A 161 -20.09 -40.36 -6.67
CA ALA A 161 -21.24 -39.66 -6.09
C ALA A 161 -22.54 -39.76 -6.91
N MET A 162 -22.56 -40.54 -8.00
CA MET A 162 -23.78 -40.89 -8.75
C MET A 162 -24.14 -42.37 -8.50
N SER A 163 -24.48 -42.70 -7.25
CA SER A 163 -25.20 -43.93 -6.89
C SER A 163 -26.28 -43.63 -5.87
#